data_AF-A0A2V7RPN0-F1
#
_entry.id   AF-A0A2V7RPN0-F1
#
_cell.length_a   1.000
_cell.length_b   1.000
_cell.length_c   1.000
_cell.angle_alpha   90.00
_cell.angle_beta   90.00
_cell.angle_gamma   90.00
#
_symmetry.space_group_name_H-M   'P 1'
#
loop_
_entity.id
_entity.type
_entity.pdbx_description
1 polymer ?
#
loop_
_entity_poly.entity_id
_entity_poly.type
_entity_poly.pdbx_seq_one_letter_code
_entity_poly.pdbx_strand_id
1 'polypeptide(L)'
;WGVRLDTSENLVDKSVIPQMGTFRPTGVNPQLVWNVRNALDAEGFGEVKIVVSGGLSAARVRSFEEEKAPVDVYAAGTWIVRDGRSEFTSDVVMVDGAPQAKAGREFRPNPKLYEVR
;
A
#
# COMPACT_ATOMS: atom_id res chain seq x y z
N TRP A 1 -6.92 -17.28 3.12
CA TRP A 1 -5.69 -16.46 3.00
C TRP A 1 -6.09 -15.07 2.52
N GLY A 2 -5.19 -14.07 2.43
CA GLY A 2 -5.60 -12.65 2.36
C GLY A 2 -4.94 -11.80 1.27
N VAL A 3 -5.47 -10.59 1.09
CA VAL A 3 -4.92 -9.54 0.22
C VAL A 3 -4.19 -8.49 1.05
N ARG A 4 -3.07 -7.98 0.53
CA ARG A 4 -2.30 -6.91 1.17
C ARG A 4 -2.48 -5.60 0.44
N LEU A 5 -2.85 -4.55 1.17
CA LEU A 5 -2.89 -3.17 0.69
C LEU A 5 -1.57 -2.48 1.01
N ASP A 6 -0.93 -1.93 -0.02
CA ASP A 6 0.40 -1.32 0.04
C ASP A 6 0.51 -0.12 -0.92
N THR A 7 -0.55 0.70 -0.96
CA THR A 7 -0.59 1.92 -1.77
C THR A 7 0.36 2.95 -1.19
N SER A 8 1.22 3.53 -2.03
CA SER A 8 2.15 4.59 -1.63
C SER A 8 1.42 5.81 -1.08
N GLU A 9 2.00 6.46 -0.07
CA GLU A 9 1.52 7.72 0.52
C GLU A 9 1.35 8.89 -0.47
N ASN A 10 1.94 8.76 -1.67
CA ASN A 10 1.87 9.77 -2.73
C ASN A 10 0.87 9.40 -3.84
N LEU A 11 0.19 8.26 -3.74
CA LEU A 11 -0.77 7.78 -4.73
C LEU A 11 -2.18 7.75 -4.15
N VAL A 12 -3.16 8.09 -4.98
CA VAL A 12 -4.58 7.85 -4.72
C VAL A 12 -4.99 6.60 -5.50
N ASP A 13 -5.61 5.65 -4.81
CA ASP A 13 -6.18 4.49 -5.49
C ASP A 13 -7.39 4.89 -6.34
N LYS A 14 -7.56 4.27 -7.51
CA LYS A 14 -8.63 4.61 -8.45
C LYS A 14 -10.02 4.47 -7.82
N SER A 15 -10.23 3.49 -6.94
CA SER A 15 -11.50 3.27 -6.25
C SER A 15 -11.86 4.39 -5.27
N VAL A 16 -10.87 5.14 -4.79
CA VAL A 16 -11.02 6.21 -3.80
C VAL A 16 -11.37 7.55 -4.46
N ILE A 17 -11.03 7.74 -5.74
CA ILE A 17 -11.22 9.01 -6.47
C ILE A 17 -12.66 9.56 -6.34
N PRO A 18 -13.73 8.77 -6.51
CA PRO A 18 -15.10 9.29 -6.42
C PRO A 18 -15.53 9.73 -5.01
N GLN A 19 -14.78 9.34 -3.98
CA GLN A 19 -15.11 9.54 -2.57
C GLN A 19 -14.25 10.63 -1.92
N MET A 20 -13.33 11.23 -2.67
CA MET A 20 -12.43 12.28 -2.16
C MET A 20 -13.18 13.50 -1.62
N GLY A 21 -12.59 14.19 -0.63
CA GLY A 21 -13.03 15.50 -0.17
C GLY A 21 -12.98 15.69 1.35
N THR A 22 -13.31 14.66 2.12
CA THR A 22 -13.46 14.75 3.59
C THR A 22 -12.37 14.02 4.38
N PHE A 23 -11.49 13.28 3.71
CA PHE A 23 -10.41 12.53 4.33
C PHE A 23 -9.14 12.58 3.46
N ARG A 24 -8.02 12.07 4.00
CA ARG A 24 -6.75 11.97 3.27
C ARG A 24 -6.83 10.79 2.28
N PRO A 25 -6.87 11.02 0.96
CA PRO A 25 -7.18 9.98 -0.01
C PRO A 25 -5.95 9.21 -0.49
N THR A 26 -4.74 9.65 -0.11
CA THR A 26 -3.49 9.02 -0.52
C THR A 26 -3.06 7.90 0.40
N GLY A 27 -2.30 6.95 -0.13
CA GLY A 27 -1.84 5.79 0.60
C GLY A 27 -2.96 4.83 0.99
N VAL A 28 -2.63 3.84 1.82
CA VAL A 28 -3.65 2.96 2.39
C VAL A 28 -4.43 3.73 3.46
N ASN A 29 -5.75 3.80 3.28
CA ASN A 29 -6.67 4.51 4.16
C ASN A 29 -7.93 3.65 4.44
N PRO A 30 -8.73 3.97 5.47
CA PRO A 30 -9.91 3.19 5.84
C PRO A 30 -10.93 3.03 4.71
N GLN A 31 -11.16 4.09 3.91
CA GLN A 31 -12.08 4.02 2.78
C GLN A 31 -11.63 3.00 1.73
N LEU A 32 -10.33 2.93 1.44
CA LEU A 32 -9.77 1.91 0.54
C LEU A 32 -9.99 0.49 1.09
N VAL A 33 -9.81 0.29 2.41
CA VAL A 33 -10.08 -1.02 3.05
C VAL A 33 -11.56 -1.40 2.88
N TRP A 34 -12.48 -0.47 3.10
CA TRP A 34 -13.92 -0.70 2.89
C TRP A 34 -14.25 -1.03 1.43
N ASN A 35 -13.66 -0.30 0.48
CA ASN A 35 -13.86 -0.58 -0.94
C ASN A 35 -13.43 -2.02 -1.28
N VAL A 36 -12.29 -2.47 -0.76
CA VAL A 36 -11.78 -3.82 -0.97
C VAL A 36 -12.66 -4.87 -0.28
N ARG A 37 -13.06 -4.64 0.98
CA ARG A 37 -13.96 -5.55 1.70
C ARG A 37 -15.29 -5.72 0.97
N ASN A 38 -15.92 -4.62 0.57
CA ASN A 38 -17.19 -4.64 -0.14
C ASN A 38 -17.07 -5.37 -1.48
N ALA A 39 -15.97 -5.16 -2.22
CA ALA A 39 -15.72 -5.87 -3.47
C ALA A 39 -15.52 -7.38 -3.27
N LEU A 40 -14.75 -7.79 -2.25
CA LEU A 40 -14.58 -9.21 -1.93
C LEU A 40 -15.90 -9.85 -1.49
N ASP A 41 -16.70 -9.16 -0.67
CA ASP A 41 -17.99 -9.68 -0.18
C ASP A 41 -19.00 -9.82 -1.30
N ALA A 42 -19.06 -8.86 -2.23
CA ALA A 42 -19.94 -8.91 -3.39
C ALA A 42 -19.66 -10.12 -4.30
N GLU A 43 -18.41 -10.57 -4.34
CA GLU A 43 -17.97 -11.73 -5.11
C GLU A 43 -17.96 -13.03 -4.27
N GLY A 44 -18.45 -13.00 -3.02
CA GLY A 44 -18.56 -14.16 -2.15
C GLY A 44 -17.28 -14.58 -1.43
N PHE A 45 -16.25 -13.73 -1.40
CA PHE A 45 -14.94 -13.98 -0.78
C PHE A 45 -14.84 -13.40 0.65
N GLY A 46 -15.88 -13.57 1.46
CA GLY A 46 -15.97 -13.03 2.83
C GLY A 46 -14.84 -13.48 3.76
N GLU A 47 -14.30 -14.67 3.51
CA GLU A 47 -13.21 -15.29 4.27
C GLU A 47 -11.81 -14.78 3.92
N VAL A 48 -11.67 -14.00 2.84
CA VAL A 48 -10.38 -13.42 2.44
C VAL A 48 -10.02 -12.30 3.40
N LYS A 49 -8.87 -12.44 4.07
CA LYS A 49 -8.36 -11.48 5.05
C LYS A 49 -7.78 -10.23 4.39
N ILE A 50 -7.81 -9.09 5.08
CA ILE A 50 -7.19 -7.84 4.63
C ILE A 50 -5.99 -7.50 5.52
N VAL A 51 -4.83 -7.37 4.89
CA VAL A 51 -3.58 -6.94 5.51
C VAL A 51 -3.29 -5.49 5.10
N VAL A 52 -3.08 -4.61 6.06
CA VAL A 52 -2.67 -3.22 5.82
C VAL A 52 -1.18 -3.08 6.09
N SER A 53 -0.44 -2.47 5.15
CA SER A 53 0.98 -2.14 5.32
C SER A 53 1.30 -0.75 4.76
N GLY A 54 2.53 -0.28 5.04
CA GLY A 54 3.06 0.99 4.52
C GLY A 54 2.79 2.15 5.47
N GLY A 55 3.87 2.79 5.95
CA GLY A 55 3.79 4.01 6.77
C GLY A 55 2.95 3.89 8.06
N LEU A 56 2.79 2.69 8.61
CA LEU A 56 2.00 2.48 9.82
C LEU A 56 2.71 3.04 11.06
N SER A 57 1.95 3.76 11.88
CA SER A 57 2.33 4.21 13.22
C SER A 57 1.21 3.84 14.19
N ALA A 58 1.45 3.96 15.50
CA ALA A 58 0.41 3.71 16.51
C ALA A 58 -0.83 4.62 16.32
N ALA A 59 -0.63 5.88 15.95
CA ALA A 59 -1.72 6.82 15.67
C ALA A 59 -2.52 6.39 14.43
N ARG A 60 -1.83 5.90 13.40
CA ARG A 60 -2.48 5.43 12.18
C ARG A 60 -3.24 4.13 12.38
N VAL A 61 -2.69 3.16 13.12
CA VAL A 61 -3.46 1.95 13.47
C VAL A 61 -4.73 2.33 14.24
N ARG A 62 -4.63 3.26 15.21
CA ARG A 62 -5.78 3.74 15.97
C ARG A 62 -6.88 4.33 15.08
N SER A 63 -6.55 5.11 14.04
CA SER A 63 -7.58 5.69 13.17
C SER A 63 -8.35 4.61 12.40
N PHE A 64 -7.70 3.52 11.97
CA PHE A 64 -8.39 2.41 11.33
C PHE A 64 -9.35 1.70 12.32
N GLU A 65 -8.92 1.49 13.56
CA GLU A 65 -9.75 0.88 14.60
C GLU A 65 -10.95 1.76 15.00
N GLU A 66 -10.75 3.08 15.13
CA GLU A 66 -11.81 4.05 15.46
C GLU A 66 -12.87 4.11 14.36
N GLU A 67 -12.45 4.03 13.09
CA GLU A 67 -13.32 3.95 11.92
C GLU A 67 -13.89 2.54 11.68
N LYS A 68 -13.51 1.56 12.52
CA LYS A 68 -13.92 0.15 12.42
C LYS A 68 -13.64 -0.45 11.04
N ALA A 69 -12.52 -0.06 10.42
CA ALA A 69 -12.11 -0.60 9.14
C ALA A 69 -11.89 -2.12 9.27
N PRO A 70 -12.37 -2.94 8.31
CA PRO A 70 -12.28 -4.40 8.37
C PRO A 70 -10.86 -4.88 8.04
N VAL A 71 -9.91 -4.62 8.95
CA VAL A 71 -8.50 -5.01 8.85
C VAL A 71 -8.26 -6.23 9.73
N ASP A 72 -7.65 -7.28 9.18
CA ASP A 72 -7.28 -8.47 9.93
C ASP A 72 -5.85 -8.39 10.51
N VAL A 73 -4.94 -7.71 9.80
CA VAL A 73 -3.52 -7.65 10.15
C VAL A 73 -2.91 -6.30 9.80
N TYR A 74 -2.16 -5.73 10.73
CA TYR A 74 -1.30 -4.56 10.52
C TYR A 74 0.16 -4.97 10.41
N ALA A 75 0.77 -4.78 9.23
CA ALA A 75 2.18 -5.10 8.99
C ALA A 75 3.05 -3.82 9.10
N ALA A 76 3.52 -3.54 10.32
CA ALA A 76 4.39 -2.41 10.60
C ALA A 76 5.88 -2.78 10.43
N GLY A 77 6.61 -2.04 9.60
CA GLY A 77 8.04 -2.20 9.38
C GLY A 77 8.84 -1.05 10.01
N THR A 78 9.03 0.03 9.25
CA THR A 78 9.85 1.21 9.61
C THR A 78 9.60 1.75 11.02
N TRP A 79 8.34 1.77 11.46
CA TRP A 79 7.97 2.24 12.80
C TRP A 79 8.53 1.39 13.94
N ILE A 80 8.68 0.07 13.73
CA ILE A 80 9.27 -0.84 14.73
C ILE A 80 10.78 -0.65 14.79
N VAL A 81 11.44 -0.60 13.63
CA VAL A 81 12.91 -0.55 13.54
C VAL A 81 13.51 0.82 13.88
N ARG A 82 12.70 1.89 13.95
CA ARG A 82 13.12 3.25 14.36
C ARG A 82 14.35 3.81 13.62
N ASP A 83 14.66 3.26 12.46
CA ASP A 83 15.92 3.49 11.75
C ASP A 83 15.92 4.88 11.07
N GLY A 84 14.79 5.36 10.55
CA GLY A 84 14.62 6.70 9.95
C GLY A 84 15.61 7.07 8.83
N ARG A 85 16.46 6.13 8.39
CA ARG A 85 17.66 6.33 7.58
C ARG A 85 17.67 5.48 6.32
N SER A 86 16.78 4.50 6.20
CA SER A 86 16.79 3.52 5.10
C SER A 86 15.42 3.35 4.43
N GLU A 87 14.83 4.43 3.90
CA GLU A 87 13.60 4.36 3.09
C GLU A 87 13.90 4.06 1.61
N PHE A 88 14.75 3.07 1.35
CA PHE A 88 14.99 2.61 -0.02
C PHE A 88 13.96 1.54 -0.38
N THR A 89 13.52 1.59 -1.62
CA THR A 89 12.64 0.59 -2.20
C THR A 89 13.32 0.05 -3.45
N SER A 90 13.18 -1.26 -3.68
CA SER A 90 13.60 -1.89 -4.93
C SER A 90 12.34 -2.45 -5.58
N ASP A 91 12.10 -2.03 -6.81
CA ASP A 91 10.93 -2.40 -7.58
C ASP A 91 11.41 -3.00 -8.90
N VAL A 92 10.72 -4.04 -9.37
CA VAL A 92 10.85 -4.48 -10.75
C VAL A 92 10.24 -3.40 -11.63
N VAL A 93 11.05 -2.86 -12.55
CA VAL A 93 10.68 -1.79 -13.48
C VAL A 93 10.94 -2.15 -14.95
N MET A 94 11.55 -3.32 -15.18
CA MET A 94 11.84 -3.88 -16.49
C MET A 94 11.80 -5.41 -16.38
N VAL A 95 11.16 -6.06 -17.33
CA VAL A 95 11.06 -7.53 -17.43
C VAL A 95 11.33 -7.89 -18.90
N ASP A 96 12.27 -8.80 -19.13
CA ASP A 96 12.69 -9.23 -20.48
C ASP A 96 13.00 -8.06 -21.44
N GLY A 97 13.58 -6.97 -20.91
CA GLY A 97 13.91 -5.76 -21.66
C GLY A 97 12.73 -4.81 -21.92
N ALA A 98 11.51 -5.18 -21.56
CA ALA A 98 10.32 -4.35 -21.70
C ALA A 98 10.05 -3.54 -20.41
N PRO A 99 9.73 -2.24 -20.49
CA PRO A 99 9.31 -1.46 -19.33
C PRO A 99 8.04 -2.04 -18.70
N GLN A 100 8.15 -2.51 -17.46
CA GLN A 100 7.04 -3.05 -16.66
C GLN A 100 7.26 -2.73 -15.20
N ALA A 101 6.39 -1.89 -14.64
CA ALA A 101 6.49 -1.42 -13.26
C ALA A 101 5.12 -1.35 -12.59
N LYS A 102 5.11 -1.45 -11.25
CA LYS A 102 3.90 -1.14 -10.47
C LYS A 102 3.53 0.34 -10.61
N ALA A 103 2.25 0.67 -10.42
CA ALA A 103 1.77 2.04 -10.52
C ALA A 103 2.61 3.01 -9.65
N GLY A 104 2.96 4.15 -10.22
CA GLY A 104 3.81 5.17 -9.59
C GLY A 104 5.31 4.86 -9.57
N ARG A 105 5.75 3.77 -10.23
CA ARG A 105 7.17 3.44 -10.43
C ARG A 105 7.50 3.39 -11.91
N GLU A 106 8.75 3.67 -12.22
CA GLU A 106 9.28 3.69 -13.58
C GLU A 106 10.78 3.39 -13.53
N PHE A 107 11.35 2.95 -14.64
CA PHE A 107 12.80 2.82 -14.75
C PHE A 107 13.45 4.20 -14.71
N ARG A 108 14.36 4.40 -13.75
CA ARG A 108 15.14 5.63 -13.60
C ARG A 108 16.61 5.31 -13.83
N PRO A 109 17.21 5.72 -14.97
CA PRO A 109 18.60 5.44 -15.23
C PRO A 109 19.47 6.13 -14.18
N ASN A 110 20.41 5.38 -13.59
CA ASN A 110 21.37 5.91 -12.65
C ASN A 110 22.77 5.57 -13.13
N PRO A 111 23.58 6.56 -13.57
CA PRO A 111 24.89 6.32 -14.16
C PRO A 111 25.92 5.77 -13.15
N LYS A 112 25.60 5.76 -11.85
CA LYS A 112 26.44 5.17 -10.81
C LYS A 112 26.20 3.67 -10.60
N LEU A 113 25.15 3.10 -11.20
CA LEU A 113 24.88 1.67 -11.09
C LEU A 113 25.76 0.88 -12.06
N TYR A 114 26.27 -0.24 -11.60
CA TYR A 114 27.02 -1.21 -12.39
C TYR A 114 26.61 -2.62 -11.97
N GLU A 115 26.76 -3.58 -12.88
CA GLU A 115 26.50 -4.98 -12.60
C GLU A 115 27.52 -5.50 -11.58
N VAL A 116 27.04 -6.02 -10.45
CA VAL A 116 27.88 -6.69 -9.45
C VAL A 116 27.85 -8.19 -9.76
N ARG A 117 29.02 -8.78 -10.02
CA ARG A 117 29.20 -10.21 -10.27
C ARG A 117 29.53 -10.97 -9.00
#